data_AF-A0A7X0X9J7-F1
#
_entry.id   AF-A0A7X0X9J7-F1
#
_cell.length_a   1.000
_cell.length_b   1.000
_cell.length_c   1.000
_cell.angle_alpha   90.00
_cell.angle_beta   90.00
_cell.angle_gamma   90.00
#
_symmetry.space_group_name_H-M   'P 1'
#
loop_
_entity.id
_entity.type
_entity.pdbx_description
1 polymer ?
#
loop_
_entity_poly.entity_id
_entity_poly.type
_entity_poly.pdbx_seq_one_letter_code
_entity_poly.pdbx_strand_id
1 'polypeptide(L)'
;MGYIGTKRSVNSQFAIEDYEVPLTHFNKDLIQAFINENEEYESLRTATVKLWKYVAERIGSTSWHHTGSYYNETNHYSLSTVAEELLENKAEWEEKYKVYLESEKESRTTENIFLSVIKVQIWGGTKKHPKMVGYEQVMGVIKSDWLHAVSQAEQSKYKLSANKVEAQTNFPLEGYNELVKKYPDFKAQKRAINKKVKELFK
;
A
#
# COMPACT_ATOMS: atom_id res chain seq x y z
N MET A 1 -20.91 28.66 2.78
CA MET A 1 -19.75 27.77 3.04
C MET A 1 -18.54 28.37 2.35
N GLY A 2 -17.55 28.81 3.11
CA GLY A 2 -16.31 29.35 2.56
C GLY A 2 -15.32 28.23 2.21
N TYR A 3 -14.46 28.49 1.24
CA TYR A 3 -13.27 27.68 0.97
C TYR A 3 -12.04 28.43 1.49
N ILE A 4 -11.07 27.72 2.04
CA ILE A 4 -9.74 28.27 2.35
C ILE A 4 -8.82 27.87 1.20
N GLY A 5 -8.44 28.85 0.38
CA GLY A 5 -7.75 28.61 -0.89
C GLY A 5 -8.65 27.94 -1.95
N THR A 6 -8.05 27.15 -2.86
CA THR A 6 -8.77 26.55 -4.01
C THR A 6 -9.21 25.09 -3.82
N LYS A 7 -8.97 24.45 -2.66
CA LYS A 7 -9.10 22.97 -2.55
C LYS A 7 -9.65 22.41 -1.25
N ARG A 8 -9.89 23.22 -0.20
CA ARG A 8 -10.37 22.73 1.10
C ARG A 8 -11.49 23.60 1.64
N SER A 9 -12.53 22.97 2.19
CA SER A 9 -13.65 23.69 2.83
C SER A 9 -13.23 24.26 4.18
N VAL A 10 -13.83 25.38 4.59
CA VAL A 10 -13.62 25.97 5.92
C VAL A 10 -13.93 24.95 7.04
N ASN A 11 -14.98 24.14 6.88
CA ASN A 11 -15.35 23.13 7.87
C ASN A 11 -14.28 22.04 8.03
N SER A 12 -13.63 21.63 6.93
CA SER A 12 -12.52 20.67 6.99
C SER A 12 -11.31 21.24 7.71
N GLN A 13 -11.10 22.56 7.61
CA GLN A 13 -10.01 23.22 8.32
C GLN A 13 -10.30 23.29 9.83
N PHE A 14 -11.52 23.66 10.22
CA PHE A 14 -11.93 23.64 11.63
C PHE A 14 -11.82 22.24 12.24
N ALA A 15 -12.28 21.21 11.52
CA ALA A 15 -12.10 19.82 11.95
C ALA A 15 -10.62 19.49 12.22
N ILE A 16 -9.70 19.90 11.34
CA ILE A 16 -8.26 19.65 11.52
C ILE A 16 -7.70 20.38 12.74
N GLU A 17 -8.16 21.61 13.00
CA GLU A 17 -7.78 22.40 14.17
C GLU A 17 -8.27 21.73 15.46
N ASP A 18 -9.45 21.09 15.43
CA ASP A 18 -10.03 20.31 16.52
C ASP A 18 -9.52 18.86 16.59
N TYR A 19 -8.35 18.56 16.00
CA TYR A 19 -7.75 17.22 15.95
C TYR A 19 -8.59 16.13 15.26
N GLU A 20 -9.51 16.53 14.39
CA GLU A 20 -10.30 15.66 13.54
C GLU A 20 -9.74 15.65 12.12
N VAL A 21 -8.93 14.63 11.81
CA VAL A 21 -8.08 14.62 10.61
C VAL A 21 -8.21 13.32 9.81
N PRO A 22 -7.81 13.30 8.52
CA PRO A 22 -7.70 12.05 7.77
C PRO A 22 -6.66 11.10 8.39
N LEU A 23 -6.82 9.78 8.22
CA LEU A 23 -5.84 8.77 8.71
C LEU A 23 -4.41 8.98 8.21
N THR A 24 -4.23 9.65 7.08
CA THR A 24 -2.90 9.99 6.55
C THR A 24 -2.18 11.03 7.40
N HIS A 25 -2.91 11.88 8.11
CA HIS A 25 -2.37 12.93 8.98
C HIS A 25 -2.02 12.43 10.38
N PHE A 26 -2.57 11.29 10.81
CA PHE A 26 -2.18 10.63 12.06
C PHE A 26 -0.68 10.32 12.02
N ASN A 27 0.08 11.09 12.80
CA ASN A 27 1.51 10.96 12.97
C ASN A 27 1.84 11.17 14.46
N LYS A 28 3.10 10.91 14.83
CA LYS A 28 3.52 10.97 16.23
C LYS A 28 3.36 12.38 16.80
N ASP A 29 3.74 13.40 16.04
CA ASP A 29 3.76 14.78 16.50
C ASP A 29 2.34 15.31 16.75
N LEU A 30 1.39 14.98 15.87
CA LEU A 30 -0.02 15.33 16.01
C LEU A 30 -0.63 14.68 17.26
N ILE A 31 -0.42 13.37 17.45
CA ILE A 31 -0.95 12.65 18.61
C ILE A 31 -0.32 13.19 19.90
N GLN A 32 0.97 13.52 19.89
CA GLN A 32 1.62 14.12 21.06
C GLN A 32 1.13 15.54 21.35
N ALA A 33 0.90 16.36 20.33
CA ALA A 33 0.30 17.69 20.50
C ALA A 33 -1.09 17.56 21.13
N PHE A 34 -1.94 16.67 20.60
CA PHE A 34 -3.25 16.38 21.15
C PHE A 34 -3.20 15.95 22.63
N ILE A 35 -2.30 15.01 22.98
CA ILE A 35 -2.14 14.56 24.38
C ILE A 35 -1.60 15.68 25.28
N ASN A 36 -0.67 16.51 24.80
CA ASN A 36 -0.13 17.63 25.58
C ASN A 36 -1.21 18.68 25.89
N GLU A 37 -2.16 18.89 24.97
CA GLU A 37 -3.29 19.80 25.18
C GLU A 37 -4.41 19.19 26.04
N ASN A 38 -4.41 17.85 26.19
CA ASN A 38 -5.43 17.10 26.92
C ASN A 38 -4.77 16.10 27.88
N GLU A 39 -4.30 16.59 29.03
CA GLU A 39 -3.51 15.82 30.02
C GLU A 39 -4.20 14.52 30.51
N GLU A 40 -5.54 14.44 30.41
CA GLU A 40 -6.31 13.24 30.74
C GLU A 40 -5.94 12.00 29.91
N TYR A 41 -5.37 12.19 28.71
CA TYR A 41 -4.92 11.11 27.83
C TYR A 41 -3.42 10.78 27.96
N GLU A 42 -2.71 11.30 28.97
CA GLU A 42 -1.26 11.12 29.13
C GLU A 42 -0.83 9.64 29.17
N SER A 43 -1.69 8.75 29.70
CA SER A 43 -1.45 7.30 29.73
C SER A 43 -1.37 6.65 28.33
N LEU A 44 -1.87 7.32 27.29
CA LEU A 44 -1.84 6.89 25.90
C LEU A 44 -0.59 7.36 25.14
N ARG A 45 0.30 8.15 25.77
CA ARG A 45 1.54 8.63 25.13
C ARG A 45 2.43 7.48 24.62
N THR A 46 2.33 6.31 25.26
CA THR A 46 3.08 5.10 24.89
C THR A 46 2.44 4.30 23.74
N ALA A 47 1.16 4.54 23.43
CA ALA A 47 0.46 3.84 22.36
C ALA A 47 1.04 4.21 20.98
N THR A 48 1.18 3.20 20.11
CA THR A 48 1.79 3.41 18.80
C THR A 48 0.81 4.08 17.84
N VAL A 49 1.30 4.95 16.95
CA VAL A 49 0.49 5.59 15.90
C VAL A 49 -0.32 4.57 15.08
N LYS A 50 0.22 3.37 14.87
CA LYS A 50 -0.49 2.30 14.14
C LYS A 50 -1.70 1.77 14.90
N LEU A 51 -1.62 1.66 16.23
CA LEU A 51 -2.76 1.29 17.07
C LEU A 51 -3.85 2.36 16.99
N TRP A 52 -3.49 3.64 17.08
CA TRP A 52 -4.44 4.75 16.90
C TRP A 52 -5.17 4.69 15.56
N LYS A 53 -4.43 4.48 14.45
CA LYS A 53 -5.03 4.31 13.12
C LYS A 53 -5.95 3.09 13.05
N TYR A 54 -5.51 1.98 13.62
CA TYR A 54 -6.26 0.72 13.63
C TYR A 54 -7.61 0.84 14.34
N VAL A 55 -7.62 1.55 15.47
CA VAL A 55 -8.82 1.84 16.26
C VAL A 55 -9.72 2.83 15.53
N ALA A 56 -9.17 3.96 15.05
CA ALA A 56 -9.90 4.98 14.30
C ALA A 56 -10.67 4.40 13.10
N GLU A 57 -10.03 3.53 12.32
CA GLU A 57 -10.64 2.89 11.16
C GLU A 57 -11.85 2.00 11.53
N ARG A 58 -11.86 1.43 12.74
CA ARG A 58 -12.89 0.49 13.21
C ARG A 58 -14.04 1.14 13.96
N ILE A 59 -13.77 2.23 14.67
CA ILE A 59 -14.84 3.06 15.25
C ILE A 59 -15.64 3.70 14.11
N GLY A 60 -14.95 4.06 13.02
CA GLY A 60 -15.55 4.72 11.86
C GLY A 60 -15.22 6.20 11.81
N SER A 61 -15.48 6.81 10.66
CA SER A 61 -15.25 8.24 10.46
C SER A 61 -16.26 9.07 11.24
N THR A 62 -15.77 10.06 11.97
CA THR A 62 -16.59 11.01 12.73
C THR A 62 -17.22 12.06 11.82
N SER A 63 -16.53 12.43 10.75
CA SER A 63 -17.07 13.28 9.71
C SER A 63 -16.46 12.98 8.34
N TRP A 64 -17.10 13.55 7.34
CA TRP A 64 -16.64 13.52 5.98
C TRP A 64 -16.55 14.95 5.45
N HIS A 65 -15.48 15.22 4.71
CA HIS A 65 -15.31 16.48 4.06
C HIS A 65 -14.98 16.30 2.58
N HIS A 66 -15.56 17.21 1.80
CA HIS A 66 -15.19 17.36 0.42
C HIS A 66 -13.76 17.90 0.29
N THR A 67 -12.92 17.21 -0.49
CA THR A 67 -11.57 17.64 -0.87
C THR A 67 -11.38 17.77 -2.39
N GLY A 68 -10.63 18.78 -2.80
CA GLY A 68 -10.26 19.00 -4.21
C GLY A 68 -11.38 19.59 -5.08
N SER A 69 -11.15 19.66 -6.39
CA SER A 69 -12.08 20.24 -7.37
C SER A 69 -13.06 19.23 -7.98
N TYR A 70 -12.86 17.94 -7.70
CA TYR A 70 -13.60 16.83 -8.33
C TYR A 70 -14.60 16.17 -7.38
N TYR A 71 -15.09 16.90 -6.37
CA TYR A 71 -16.04 16.34 -5.39
C TYR A 71 -15.53 15.08 -4.69
N ASN A 72 -14.20 14.96 -4.52
CA ASN A 72 -13.65 13.82 -3.81
C ASN A 72 -14.02 13.88 -2.33
N GLU A 73 -14.14 12.69 -1.80
CA GLU A 73 -14.66 12.34 -0.51
C GLU A 73 -13.49 12.02 0.43
N THR A 74 -13.38 12.66 1.59
CA THR A 74 -12.31 12.35 2.55
C THR A 74 -12.88 12.24 3.96
N ASN A 75 -12.73 11.05 4.52
CA ASN A 75 -13.10 10.75 5.89
C ASN A 75 -12.10 11.37 6.86
N HIS A 76 -12.63 12.02 7.88
CA HIS A 76 -11.89 12.51 9.03
C HIS A 76 -12.25 11.66 10.26
N TYR A 77 -11.29 11.59 11.18
CA TYR A 77 -11.35 10.77 12.38
C TYR A 77 -10.89 11.62 13.56
N SER A 78 -11.72 11.72 14.59
CA SER A 78 -11.39 12.48 15.79
C SER A 78 -10.37 11.75 16.67
N LEU A 79 -9.30 12.44 17.06
CA LEU A 79 -8.38 11.91 18.06
C LEU A 79 -9.04 11.78 19.44
N SER A 80 -9.98 12.65 19.81
CA SER A 80 -10.65 12.54 21.12
C SER A 80 -11.46 11.25 21.23
N THR A 81 -12.30 10.95 20.23
CA THR A 81 -13.10 9.72 20.20
C THR A 81 -12.22 8.47 20.20
N VAL A 82 -11.08 8.49 19.50
CA VAL A 82 -10.12 7.37 19.51
C VAL A 82 -9.44 7.25 20.87
N ALA A 83 -9.14 8.36 21.53
CA ALA A 83 -8.49 8.39 22.82
C ALA A 83 -9.42 7.88 23.94
N GLU A 84 -10.68 8.30 23.95
CA GLU A 84 -11.72 7.80 24.86
C GLU A 84 -11.83 6.28 24.76
N GLU A 85 -11.98 5.78 23.53
CA GLU A 85 -12.10 4.34 23.27
C GLU A 85 -10.83 3.56 23.67
N LEU A 86 -9.65 4.16 23.46
CA LEU A 86 -8.38 3.59 23.91
C LEU A 86 -8.19 3.64 25.42
N LEU A 87 -8.77 4.60 26.14
CA LEU A 87 -8.73 4.63 27.60
C LEU A 87 -9.62 3.55 28.20
N GLU A 88 -10.84 3.40 27.68
CA GLU A 88 -11.81 2.43 28.19
C GLU A 88 -11.39 0.98 27.89
N ASN A 89 -10.98 0.71 26.65
CA ASN A 89 -10.82 -0.66 26.12
C ASN A 89 -9.39 -0.96 25.65
N LYS A 90 -8.36 -0.30 26.22
CA LYS A 90 -6.96 -0.40 25.74
C LYS A 90 -6.49 -1.84 25.51
N ALA A 91 -6.68 -2.70 26.50
CA ALA A 91 -6.18 -4.07 26.47
C ALA A 91 -6.84 -4.89 25.36
N GLU A 92 -8.15 -4.73 25.17
CA GLU A 92 -8.90 -5.40 24.11
C GLU A 92 -8.45 -4.93 22.73
N TRP A 93 -8.22 -3.62 22.56
CA TRP A 93 -7.72 -3.08 21.30
C TRP A 93 -6.30 -3.53 20.97
N GLU A 94 -5.41 -3.63 21.97
CA GLU A 94 -4.07 -4.16 21.80
C GLU A 94 -4.09 -5.64 21.40
N GLU A 95 -4.99 -6.44 21.99
CA GLU A 95 -5.17 -7.86 21.61
C GLU A 95 -5.70 -7.99 20.19
N LYS A 96 -6.79 -7.27 19.84
CA LYS A 96 -7.34 -7.22 18.48
C LYS A 96 -6.27 -6.80 17.47
N TYR A 97 -5.44 -5.82 17.82
CA TYR A 97 -4.36 -5.35 16.95
C TYR A 97 -3.26 -6.39 16.75
N LYS A 98 -2.90 -7.16 17.79
CA LYS A 98 -1.95 -8.27 17.67
C LYS A 98 -2.46 -9.37 16.74
N VAL A 99 -3.72 -9.80 16.92
CA VAL A 99 -4.36 -10.80 16.04
C VAL A 99 -4.42 -10.31 14.59
N TYR A 100 -4.76 -9.03 14.39
CA TYR A 100 -4.71 -8.42 13.06
C TYR A 100 -3.30 -8.47 12.44
N LEU A 101 -2.25 -8.14 13.21
CA LEU A 101 -0.87 -8.22 12.70
C LEU A 101 -0.43 -9.64 12.36
N GLU A 102 -0.90 -10.63 13.10
CA GLU A 102 -0.62 -12.04 12.83
C GLU A 102 -1.33 -12.50 11.55
N SER A 103 -2.62 -12.19 11.40
CA SER A 103 -3.35 -12.49 10.16
C SER A 103 -2.79 -11.75 8.93
N GLU A 104 -2.31 -10.51 9.07
CA GLU A 104 -1.60 -9.81 7.99
C GLU A 104 -0.28 -10.51 7.62
N LYS A 105 0.44 -11.08 8.58
CA LYS A 105 1.67 -11.84 8.29
C LYS A 105 1.34 -13.16 7.60
N GLU A 106 0.32 -13.89 8.08
CA GLU A 106 -0.10 -15.17 7.49
C GLU A 106 -0.62 -15.00 6.06
N SER A 107 -1.44 -13.97 5.80
CA SER A 107 -1.90 -13.62 4.45
C SER A 107 -0.74 -13.25 3.53
N ARG A 108 0.24 -12.47 3.99
CA ARG A 108 1.47 -12.18 3.20
C ARG A 108 2.30 -13.42 2.88
N THR A 109 2.26 -14.43 3.74
CA THR A 109 3.02 -15.69 3.56
C THR A 109 2.29 -16.66 2.62
N THR A 110 0.96 -16.57 2.54
CA THR A 110 0.10 -17.40 1.69
C THR A 110 -0.21 -16.78 0.32
N GLU A 111 0.28 -15.58 0.02
CA GLU A 111 0.17 -15.01 -1.33
C GLU A 111 0.79 -15.98 -2.35
N ASN A 112 -0.03 -16.44 -3.31
CA ASN A 112 0.41 -17.37 -4.35
C ASN A 112 1.46 -16.69 -5.24
N ILE A 113 2.72 -17.05 -5.02
CA ILE A 113 3.84 -16.59 -5.84
C ILE A 113 4.02 -17.55 -7.02
N PHE A 114 4.14 -16.98 -8.22
CA PHE A 114 4.37 -17.72 -9.46
C PHE A 114 5.61 -17.22 -10.18
N LEU A 115 6.22 -18.09 -10.98
CA LEU A 115 7.17 -17.66 -12.00
C LEU A 115 6.39 -17.27 -13.24
N SER A 116 6.79 -16.20 -13.91
CA SER A 116 6.14 -15.79 -15.14
C SER A 116 7.09 -15.16 -16.11
N VAL A 117 6.79 -15.35 -17.39
CA VAL A 117 7.42 -14.66 -18.51
C VAL A 117 6.34 -13.83 -19.19
N ILE A 118 6.57 -12.52 -19.26
CA ILE A 118 5.69 -11.58 -19.94
C ILE A 118 6.35 -11.05 -21.21
N LYS A 119 5.54 -10.79 -22.23
CA LYS A 119 5.93 -10.03 -23.42
C LYS A 119 5.36 -8.62 -23.30
N VAL A 120 6.22 -7.61 -23.27
CA VAL A 120 5.84 -6.21 -23.01
C VAL A 120 6.23 -5.35 -24.20
N GLN A 121 5.34 -4.45 -24.60
CA GLN A 121 5.62 -3.43 -25.61
C GLN A 121 6.59 -2.38 -25.05
N ILE A 122 7.67 -2.13 -25.78
CA ILE A 122 8.56 -0.99 -25.55
C ILE A 122 8.02 0.19 -26.35
N TRP A 123 7.78 1.29 -25.64
CA TRP A 123 7.30 2.54 -26.22
C TRP A 123 8.41 3.59 -26.16
N GLY A 124 8.72 4.18 -27.30
CA GLY A 124 9.65 5.31 -27.45
C GLY A 124 8.98 6.52 -28.08
N GLY A 125 9.78 7.44 -28.60
CA GLY A 125 9.30 8.72 -29.13
C GLY A 125 9.13 9.78 -28.04
N THR A 126 8.38 10.83 -28.35
CA THR A 126 8.12 11.91 -27.38
C THR A 126 6.83 11.64 -26.62
N LYS A 127 6.67 12.21 -25.43
CA LYS A 127 5.42 12.09 -24.65
C LYS A 127 4.16 12.48 -25.45
N LYS A 128 4.29 13.43 -26.38
CA LYS A 128 3.19 13.88 -27.26
C LYS A 128 2.93 12.92 -28.42
N HIS A 129 3.95 12.20 -28.88
CA HIS A 129 3.89 11.28 -30.01
C HIS A 129 4.61 9.98 -29.66
N PRO A 130 4.02 9.14 -28.79
CA PRO A 130 4.58 7.85 -28.45
C PRO A 130 4.54 6.93 -29.67
N LYS A 131 5.57 6.15 -29.87
CA LYS A 131 5.67 5.14 -30.93
C LYS A 131 6.10 3.82 -30.32
N MET A 132 5.46 2.73 -30.73
CA MET A 132 5.92 1.39 -30.34
C MET A 132 7.24 1.10 -31.06
N VAL A 133 8.27 0.80 -30.29
CA VAL A 133 9.64 0.56 -30.78
C VAL A 133 9.90 -0.94 -30.92
N GLY A 134 9.26 -1.76 -30.09
CA GLY A 134 9.40 -3.21 -30.17
C GLY A 134 8.79 -3.90 -28.97
N TYR A 135 9.31 -5.10 -28.69
CA TYR A 135 8.87 -5.95 -27.60
C TYR A 135 10.05 -6.45 -26.79
N GLU A 136 9.86 -6.55 -25.48
CA GLU A 136 10.79 -7.17 -24.55
C GLU A 136 10.13 -8.40 -23.92
N GLN A 137 10.92 -9.47 -23.74
CA GLN A 137 10.51 -10.61 -22.92
C GLN A 137 11.14 -10.48 -21.54
N VAL A 138 10.31 -10.41 -20.51
CA VAL A 138 10.77 -10.24 -19.13
C VAL A 138 10.35 -11.44 -18.30
N MET A 139 11.32 -12.05 -17.62
CA MET A 139 11.07 -13.10 -16.66
C MET A 139 11.12 -12.54 -15.24
N GLY A 140 10.15 -12.93 -14.40
CA GLY A 140 10.10 -12.48 -13.03
C GLY A 140 9.25 -13.35 -12.11
N VAL A 141 9.15 -12.88 -10.87
CA VAL A 141 8.35 -13.48 -9.81
C VAL A 141 7.09 -12.63 -9.66
N ILE A 142 5.92 -13.25 -9.79
CA ILE A 142 4.64 -12.58 -9.55
C ILE A 142 4.35 -12.56 -8.06
N LYS A 143 4.06 -11.37 -7.53
CA LYS A 143 3.45 -11.18 -6.22
C LYS A 143 2.23 -10.27 -6.40
N SER A 144 1.06 -10.78 -6.03
CA SER A 144 -0.22 -10.11 -6.30
C SER A 144 -0.40 -9.79 -7.81
N ASP A 145 -0.62 -8.53 -8.21
CA ASP A 145 -0.80 -8.08 -9.62
C ASP A 145 0.50 -7.56 -10.27
N TRP A 146 1.66 -7.80 -9.64
CA TRP A 146 2.95 -7.28 -10.11
C TRP A 146 3.93 -8.40 -10.41
N LEU A 147 4.58 -8.29 -11.57
CA LEU A 147 5.75 -9.08 -11.92
C LEU A 147 7.01 -8.32 -11.50
N HIS A 148 7.78 -8.91 -10.60
CA HIS A 148 9.08 -8.41 -10.18
C HIS A 148 10.16 -9.00 -11.07
N ALA A 149 10.78 -8.16 -11.91
CA ALA A 149 11.73 -8.60 -12.92
C ALA A 149 12.98 -9.21 -12.28
N VAL A 150 13.44 -10.31 -12.86
CA VAL A 150 14.67 -11.03 -12.50
C VAL A 150 15.66 -11.03 -13.66
N SER A 151 15.16 -11.10 -14.90
CA SER A 151 15.98 -10.88 -16.10
C SER A 151 16.43 -9.42 -16.22
N GLN A 152 17.39 -9.17 -17.12
CA GLN A 152 17.64 -7.80 -17.58
C GLN A 152 16.36 -7.29 -18.25
N ALA A 153 15.86 -6.15 -17.76
CA ALA A 153 14.62 -5.54 -18.19
C ALA A 153 14.71 -4.01 -18.01
N GLU A 154 13.95 -3.25 -18.78
CA GLU A 154 13.92 -1.77 -18.62
C GLU A 154 13.40 -1.33 -17.23
N GLN A 155 12.49 -2.12 -16.64
CA GLN A 155 11.86 -1.80 -15.37
C GLN A 155 12.08 -2.91 -14.33
N SER A 156 12.15 -2.51 -13.07
CA SER A 156 12.29 -3.46 -11.96
C SER A 156 11.00 -4.22 -11.63
N LYS A 157 9.85 -3.66 -12.03
CA LYS A 157 8.53 -4.27 -11.85
C LYS A 157 7.56 -3.86 -12.96
N TYR A 158 6.65 -4.76 -13.31
CA TYR A 158 5.61 -4.57 -14.32
C TYR A 158 4.25 -4.91 -13.72
N LYS A 159 3.25 -4.03 -13.92
CA LYS A 159 1.87 -4.31 -13.55
C LYS A 159 1.25 -5.23 -14.60
N LEU A 160 0.75 -6.39 -14.21
CA LEU A 160 0.28 -7.41 -15.14
C LEU A 160 -0.98 -6.98 -15.90
N SER A 161 -1.85 -6.20 -15.26
CA SER A 161 -3.04 -5.59 -15.86
C SER A 161 -2.75 -4.39 -16.78
N ALA A 162 -1.49 -4.02 -17.02
CA ALA A 162 -1.17 -2.90 -17.89
C ALA A 162 -1.35 -3.27 -19.37
N ASN A 163 -1.98 -2.39 -20.16
CA ASN A 163 -2.23 -2.59 -21.60
C ASN A 163 -0.97 -2.87 -22.45
N LYS A 164 0.22 -2.52 -21.95
CA LYS A 164 1.50 -2.80 -22.62
C LYS A 164 1.92 -4.27 -22.54
N VAL A 165 1.28 -5.07 -21.67
CA VAL A 165 1.52 -6.50 -21.55
C VAL A 165 0.69 -7.21 -22.61
N GLU A 166 1.36 -7.85 -23.58
CA GLU A 166 0.70 -8.50 -24.71
C GLU A 166 0.43 -9.99 -24.43
N ALA A 167 1.35 -10.65 -23.73
CA ALA A 167 1.25 -12.05 -23.39
C ALA A 167 1.88 -12.35 -22.03
N GLN A 168 1.34 -13.34 -21.35
CA GLN A 168 1.80 -13.83 -20.06
C GLN A 168 1.77 -15.35 -20.05
N THR A 169 2.86 -15.99 -19.63
CA THR A 169 2.90 -17.44 -19.35
C THR A 169 3.32 -17.65 -17.90
N ASN A 170 2.44 -18.28 -17.12
CA ASN A 170 2.68 -18.55 -15.71
C ASN A 170 3.17 -19.99 -15.50
N PHE A 171 4.05 -20.15 -14.53
CA PHE A 171 4.60 -21.42 -14.07
C PHE A 171 4.56 -21.46 -12.54
N PRO A 172 4.33 -22.63 -11.94
CA PRO A 172 4.57 -22.82 -10.51
C PRO A 172 6.02 -22.48 -10.16
N LEU A 173 6.28 -22.09 -8.90
CA LEU A 173 7.65 -21.80 -8.42
C LEU A 173 8.62 -22.98 -8.64
N GLU A 174 8.14 -24.21 -8.50
CA GLU A 174 8.91 -25.44 -8.73
C GLU A 174 9.09 -25.76 -10.23
N GLY A 175 8.27 -25.16 -11.09
CA GLY A 175 8.22 -25.36 -12.55
C GLY A 175 9.37 -24.72 -13.33
N TYR A 176 10.49 -24.37 -12.69
CA TYR A 176 11.63 -23.71 -13.35
C TYR A 176 12.17 -24.52 -14.56
N ASN A 177 12.17 -25.85 -14.45
CA ASN A 177 12.65 -26.71 -15.54
C ASN A 177 11.73 -26.63 -16.77
N GLU A 178 10.43 -26.48 -16.57
CA GLU A 178 9.45 -26.29 -17.66
C GLU A 178 9.59 -24.90 -18.29
N LEU A 179 9.79 -23.88 -17.46
CA LEU A 179 10.06 -22.52 -17.91
C LEU A 179 11.29 -22.49 -18.83
N VAL A 180 12.40 -23.11 -18.42
CA VAL A 180 13.64 -23.12 -19.21
C VAL A 180 13.50 -23.94 -20.50
N LYS A 181 12.67 -24.97 -20.52
CA LYS A 181 12.37 -25.72 -21.76
C LYS A 181 11.64 -24.83 -22.78
N LYS A 182 10.69 -24.00 -22.32
CA LYS A 182 9.93 -23.09 -23.18
C LYS A 182 10.68 -21.80 -23.52
N TYR A 183 11.53 -21.32 -22.60
CA TYR A 183 12.31 -20.09 -22.73
C TYR A 183 13.79 -20.34 -22.33
N PRO A 184 14.61 -20.88 -23.26
CA PRO A 184 16.00 -21.26 -22.98
C PRO A 184 16.89 -20.09 -22.53
N ASP A 185 16.58 -18.87 -22.96
CA ASP A 185 17.34 -17.65 -22.67
C ASP A 185 17.40 -17.33 -21.16
N PHE A 186 16.47 -17.87 -20.37
CA PHE A 186 16.42 -17.65 -18.92
C PHE A 186 17.10 -18.75 -18.08
N LYS A 187 17.80 -19.71 -18.70
CA LYS A 187 18.43 -20.86 -18.01
C LYS A 187 19.38 -20.48 -16.86
N ALA A 188 20.01 -19.31 -16.91
CA ALA A 188 20.96 -18.84 -15.90
C ALA A 188 20.32 -18.11 -14.70
N GLN A 189 18.99 -17.95 -14.66
CA GLN A 189 18.33 -17.02 -13.73
C GLN A 189 17.87 -17.64 -12.40
N LYS A 190 18.04 -18.94 -12.18
CA LYS A 190 17.59 -19.65 -10.96
C LYS A 190 18.06 -18.99 -9.65
N ARG A 191 19.33 -18.57 -9.58
CA ARG A 191 19.88 -17.89 -8.38
C ARG A 191 19.22 -16.54 -8.14
N ALA A 192 18.97 -15.78 -9.20
CA ALA A 192 18.34 -14.48 -9.13
C ALA A 192 16.85 -14.59 -8.75
N ILE A 193 16.15 -15.63 -9.22
CA ILE A 193 14.80 -15.99 -8.77
C ILE A 193 14.78 -16.22 -7.26
N ASN A 194 15.62 -17.12 -6.74
CA ASN A 194 15.62 -17.44 -5.31
C ASN A 194 15.92 -16.21 -4.44
N LYS A 195 16.83 -15.35 -4.89
CA LYS A 195 17.11 -14.07 -4.23
C LYS A 195 15.87 -13.17 -4.21
N LYS A 196 15.19 -13.01 -5.36
CA LYS A 196 14.00 -12.18 -5.48
C LYS A 196 12.83 -12.70 -4.66
N VAL A 197 12.61 -14.02 -4.65
CA VAL A 197 11.61 -14.67 -3.80
C VAL A 197 11.88 -14.35 -2.33
N LYS A 198 13.13 -14.49 -1.87
CA LYS A 198 13.50 -14.14 -0.49
C LYS A 198 13.32 -12.66 -0.15
N GLU A 199 13.56 -11.76 -1.10
CA GLU A 199 13.28 -10.32 -0.95
C GLU A 199 11.78 -10.04 -0.81
N LEU A 200 10.94 -10.79 -1.54
CA LEU A 200 9.50 -10.59 -1.56
C LEU A 200 8.77 -11.17 -0.32
N PHE A 201 9.38 -12.10 0.40
CA PHE A 201 8.85 -12.68 1.64
C PHE A 201 9.34 -11.97 2.92
N LYS A 202 10.23 -10.99 2.83
CA LYS A 202 10.63 -10.15 3.97
C LYS A 202 9.64 -9.02 4.20
#